data_AF-A0A7Y1ZMR8-F1
#
_entry.id   AF-A0A7Y1ZMR8-F1
#
_cell.length_a   1.000
_cell.length_b   1.000
_cell.length_c   1.000
_cell.angle_alpha   90.00
_cell.angle_beta   90.00
_cell.angle_gamma   90.00
#
_symmetry.space_group_name_H-M   'P 1'
#
loop_
_entity.id
_entity.type
_entity.pdbx_description
1 polymer ?
#
loop_
_entity_poly.entity_id
_entity_poly.type
_entity_poly.pdbx_seq_one_letter_code
_entity_poly.pdbx_strand_id
1 'polypeptide(L)'
;MTSKPHLPDESPVESIDSTNETGYKPRHLSKGDGLNIGLTIGATMAIFVIGGNWLDQKLGTDPWLTLIGAVFALTSIVLYLLKIAKR
;
A
#
# COMPACT_ATOMS: atom_id res chain seq x y z
N MET A 1 -24.46 14.17 -69.09
CA MET A 1 -24.69 13.09 -68.10
C MET A 1 -23.38 12.83 -67.40
N THR A 2 -23.14 13.47 -66.26
CA THR A 2 -21.91 13.28 -65.46
C THR A 2 -22.35 12.62 -64.15
N SER A 3 -22.03 11.34 -63.98
CA SER A 3 -22.29 10.63 -62.72
C SER A 3 -21.32 11.15 -61.66
N LYS A 4 -21.88 11.61 -60.55
CA LYS A 4 -21.16 12.03 -59.36
C LYS A 4 -20.37 10.83 -58.81
N PRO A 5 -19.10 10.97 -58.41
CA PRO A 5 -18.34 9.86 -57.86
C PRO A 5 -18.97 9.41 -56.53
N HIS A 6 -19.25 8.11 -56.42
CA HIS A 6 -19.71 7.48 -55.19
C HIS A 6 -18.52 7.43 -54.22
N LEU A 7 -18.54 8.32 -53.22
CA LEU A 7 -17.61 8.28 -52.11
C LEU A 7 -17.92 7.02 -51.28
N PRO A 8 -16.91 6.21 -50.92
CA PRO A 8 -17.10 5.11 -49.98
C PRO A 8 -17.66 5.68 -48.68
N ASP A 9 -18.73 5.08 -48.16
CA ASP A 9 -19.34 5.43 -46.88
C ASP A 9 -18.23 5.62 -45.85
N GLU A 10 -18.17 6.83 -45.30
CA GLU A 10 -17.31 7.11 -44.16
C GLU A 10 -17.78 6.18 -43.03
N SER A 11 -17.09 5.04 -42.90
CA SER A 11 -17.18 4.21 -41.70
C SER A 11 -17.04 5.16 -40.51
N PRO A 12 -17.93 5.11 -39.50
CA PRO A 12 -17.93 6.06 -38.41
C PRO A 12 -16.50 6.17 -37.87
N VAL A 13 -15.87 7.31 -38.13
CA VAL A 13 -14.58 7.63 -37.55
C VAL A 13 -14.89 7.73 -36.06
N GLU A 14 -14.60 6.64 -35.35
CA GLU A 14 -14.68 6.54 -33.90
C GLU A 14 -13.91 7.74 -33.38
N SER A 15 -14.66 8.73 -32.90
CA SER A 15 -14.11 9.93 -32.32
C SER A 15 -13.20 9.48 -31.20
N ILE A 16 -11.89 9.61 -31.41
CA ILE A 16 -10.91 9.42 -30.35
C ILE A 16 -11.27 10.46 -29.31
N ASP A 17 -11.96 9.99 -28.28
CA ASP A 17 -12.34 10.77 -27.12
C ASP A 17 -11.04 11.25 -26.49
N SER A 18 -10.74 12.54 -26.70
CA SER A 18 -9.59 13.23 -26.12
C SER A 18 -9.65 13.33 -24.59
N THR A 19 -10.64 12.67 -23.96
CA THR A 19 -10.67 12.42 -22.52
C THR A 19 -10.05 11.08 -22.12
N ASN A 20 -9.15 10.51 -22.95
CA ASN A 20 -8.12 9.61 -22.46
C ASN A 20 -7.08 10.34 -21.57
N GLU A 21 -7.57 11.16 -20.64
CA GLU A 21 -6.93 11.36 -19.37
C GLU A 21 -6.79 9.96 -18.79
N THR A 22 -5.57 9.43 -18.80
CA THR A 22 -5.20 8.25 -18.03
C THR A 22 -5.80 8.44 -16.64
N GLY A 23 -6.90 7.72 -16.38
CA GLY A 23 -7.85 7.98 -15.30
C GLY A 23 -7.29 7.65 -13.93
N TYR A 24 -6.14 8.24 -13.61
CA TYR A 24 -5.60 8.31 -12.29
C TYR A 24 -6.48 9.28 -11.52
N LYS A 25 -7.59 8.77 -10.98
CA LYS A 25 -8.32 9.48 -9.94
C LYS A 25 -7.32 9.67 -8.79
N PRO A 26 -6.85 10.89 -8.51
CA PRO A 26 -6.00 11.10 -7.34
C PRO A 26 -6.82 10.58 -6.16
N ARG A 27 -6.27 9.60 -5.44
CA ARG A 27 -6.92 9.06 -4.26
C ARG A 27 -7.11 10.25 -3.34
N HIS A 28 -8.34 10.72 -3.23
CA HIS A 28 -8.68 11.88 -2.44
C HIS A 28 -8.44 11.44 -1.00
N LEU A 29 -7.22 11.67 -0.51
CA LEU A 29 -6.73 11.19 0.76
C LEU A 29 -7.57 11.91 1.80
N SER A 30 -8.66 11.26 2.19
CA SER A 30 -9.55 11.81 3.20
C SER A 30 -8.70 11.96 4.45
N LYS A 31 -8.89 13.03 5.22
CA LYS A 31 -8.23 13.16 6.53
C LYS A 31 -8.41 11.90 7.39
N GLY A 32 -9.50 11.15 7.16
CA GLY A 32 -9.75 9.85 7.79
C GLY A 32 -8.82 8.71 7.34
N ASP A 33 -8.30 8.73 6.12
CA ASP A 33 -7.42 7.66 5.61
C ASP A 33 -6.06 7.69 6.30
N GLY A 34 -5.48 8.90 6.45
CA GLY A 34 -4.25 9.08 7.21
C GLY A 34 -4.40 8.74 8.69
N LEU A 35 -5.56 9.06 9.28
CA LEU A 35 -5.87 8.75 10.67
C LEU A 35 -6.00 7.23 10.89
N ASN A 36 -6.69 6.51 10.00
CA ASN A 36 -6.83 5.05 10.12
C ASN A 36 -5.49 4.33 10.02
N ILE A 37 -4.61 4.78 9.12
CA ILE A 37 -3.26 4.24 8.98
C ILE A 37 -2.44 4.54 10.24
N GLY A 38 -2.46 5.80 10.71
CA GLY A 38 -1.76 6.21 11.92
C GLY A 38 -2.25 5.47 13.17
N LEU A 39 -3.56 5.27 13.31
CA LEU A 39 -4.16 4.53 14.41
C LEU A 39 -3.80 3.05 14.36
N THR A 40 -3.80 2.43 13.19
CA THR A 40 -3.42 1.01 13.04
C THR A 40 -1.97 0.78 13.41
N ILE A 41 -1.07 1.62 12.91
CA ILE A 41 0.37 1.55 13.22
C ILE A 41 0.60 1.86 14.70
N GLY A 42 -0.02 2.93 15.22
CA GLY A 42 0.09 3.33 16.62
C GLY A 42 -0.45 2.27 17.59
N ALA A 43 -1.59 1.65 17.28
CA ALA A 43 -2.21 0.62 18.10
C ALA A 43 -1.38 -0.67 18.13
N THR A 44 -0.88 -1.13 16.99
CA THR A 44 -0.01 -2.31 16.94
C THR A 44 1.29 -2.06 17.73
N MET A 45 1.92 -0.90 17.54
CA MET A 45 3.12 -0.51 18.29
C MET A 45 2.84 -0.42 19.80
N ALA A 46 1.73 0.20 20.20
CA ALA A 46 1.34 0.32 21.61
C ALA A 46 1.12 -1.05 22.26
N ILE A 47 0.49 -2.00 21.57
CA ILE A 47 0.29 -3.37 22.08
C ILE A 47 1.64 -4.05 22.36
N PHE A 48 2.60 -3.95 21.44
CA PHE A 48 3.91 -4.57 21.63
C PHE A 48 4.75 -3.87 22.70
N VAL A 49 4.74 -2.54 22.75
CA VAL A 49 5.52 -1.77 23.73
C VAL A 49 4.94 -1.94 25.13
N ILE A 50 3.63 -1.76 25.30
CA ILE A 50 2.97 -1.88 26.61
C ILE A 50 2.95 -3.35 27.05
N GLY A 51 2.64 -4.28 26.13
CA GLY A 51 2.63 -5.70 26.43
C GLY A 51 4.02 -6.25 26.77
N GLY A 52 5.04 -5.83 26.03
CA GLY A 52 6.44 -6.18 26.30
C GLY A 52 6.92 -5.62 27.63
N ASN A 53 6.69 -4.33 27.88
CA ASN A 53 7.08 -3.67 29.13
C ASN A 53 6.33 -4.25 30.35
N TRP A 54 5.04 -4.58 30.22
CA TRP A 54 4.28 -5.22 31.29
C TRP A 54 4.79 -6.63 31.60
N LEU A 55 5.15 -7.39 30.56
CA LEU A 55 5.69 -8.74 30.73
C LEU A 55 7.11 -8.70 31.32
N ASP A 56 7.95 -7.76 30.88
CA ASP A 56 9.28 -7.48 31.44
C ASP A 56 9.20 -7.11 32.94
N GLN A 57 8.26 -6.22 33.32
CA GLN A 57 8.04 -5.85 34.72
C GLN A 57 7.50 -6.99 35.57
N LYS A 58 6.63 -7.85 35.03
CA LYS A 58 6.05 -8.98 35.77
C LYS A 58 7.06 -10.11 36.00
N LEU A 59 8.04 -10.24 35.10
CA LEU A 59 9.12 -11.23 35.20
C LEU A 59 10.35 -10.69 35.96
N GLY A 60 10.38 -9.39 36.26
CA GLY A 60 11.45 -8.74 37.02
C GLY A 60 12.79 -8.68 36.28
N THR A 61 12.77 -8.82 34.96
CA THR A 61 13.96 -8.81 34.11
C THR A 61 14.20 -7.41 33.55
N ASP A 62 15.47 -7.01 33.43
CA ASP A 62 15.91 -5.93 32.51
C ASP A 62 15.28 -6.18 31.11
N PRO A 63 15.11 -5.18 30.21
CA PRO A 63 14.25 -5.25 29.02
C PRO A 63 14.76 -6.19 27.90
N TRP A 64 14.98 -7.46 28.25
CA TRP A 64 15.52 -8.54 27.44
C TRP A 64 14.46 -9.10 26.51
N LEU A 65 13.18 -9.14 26.91
CA LEU A 65 12.11 -9.60 26.03
C LEU A 65 11.86 -8.59 24.92
N THR A 66 11.95 -7.30 25.25
CA THR A 66 11.98 -6.20 24.28
C THR A 66 13.16 -6.36 23.29
N LEU A 67 14.35 -6.74 23.78
CA LEU A 67 15.53 -7.01 22.94
C LEU A 67 15.34 -8.22 22.02
N ILE A 68 14.81 -9.33 22.55
CA ILE A 68 14.52 -10.54 21.77
C ILE A 68 13.46 -10.25 20.71
N GLY A 69 12.40 -9.53 21.06
CA GLY A 69 11.37 -9.09 20.11
C GLY A 69 11.95 -8.23 18.98
N ALA A 70 12.83 -7.29 19.30
CA ALA A 70 13.52 -6.47 18.30
C ALA A 70 14.40 -7.30 17.36
N VAL A 71 15.16 -8.27 17.89
CA VAL A 71 15.99 -9.18 17.10
C VAL A 71 15.13 -10.05 16.17
N PHE A 72 14.01 -10.60 16.67
CA PHE A 72 13.09 -11.39 15.86
C PHE A 72 12.44 -10.56 14.74
N ALA A 73 12.03 -9.33 15.02
CA ALA A 73 11.45 -8.43 14.02
C ALA A 73 12.44 -8.10 12.88
N LEU A 74 13.67 -7.72 13.25
CA LEU A 74 14.76 -7.47 12.28
C LEU A 74 15.06 -8.71 11.43
N THR A 75 15.20 -9.87 12.07
CA THR A 75 15.52 -11.13 11.38
C THR A 75 14.42 -11.54 10.40
N SER A 76 13.15 -11.36 10.80
CA SER A 76 12.00 -11.70 9.96
C SER A 76 11.94 -10.85 8.69
N ILE A 77 12.22 -9.55 8.80
CA ILE A 77 12.29 -8.63 7.65
C ILE A 77 13.40 -9.03 6.68
N VAL A 78 14.60 -9.32 7.19
CA VAL A 78 15.73 -9.73 6.36
C VAL A 78 15.43 -11.04 5.62
N LEU A 79 14.89 -12.05 6.32
CA LEU A 79 14.52 -13.32 5.71
C LEU A 79 13.41 -13.17 4.66
N TYR A 80 12.43 -12.29 4.92
CA TYR A 80 11.35 -12.02 3.98
C TYR A 80 11.86 -11.34 2.70
N LEU A 81 12.78 -10.38 2.83
CA LEU A 81 13.44 -9.73 1.69
C LEU A 81 14.28 -10.71 0.88
N LEU A 82 15.07 -11.55 1.53
CA LEU A 82 15.86 -12.60 0.85
C LEU A 82 14.95 -13.59 0.11
N LYS A 83 13.81 -13.94 0.70
CA LYS A 83 12.82 -14.82 0.08
C LYS A 83 12.17 -14.20 -1.16
N ILE A 84 11.93 -12.89 -1.16
CA ILE A 84 11.39 -12.15 -2.31
C ILE A 84 12.45 -11.99 -3.40
N ALA A 85 13.68 -11.62 -3.05
CA ALA A 85 14.76 -11.40 -4.01
C ALA A 85 15.23 -12.69 -4.70
N LYS A 86 15.03 -13.83 -4.04
CA LYS A 86 15.32 -15.17 -4.59
C LYS A 86 14.15 -15.74 -5.40
N ARG A 87 13.08 -14.97 -5.61
CA ARG A 87 11.90 -15.34 -6.39
C ARG A 87 11.95 -14.69 -7.77
#